data_AF-A0A536ZMK2-F1
#
_entry.id   AF-A0A536ZMK2-F1
#
_cell.length_a   1.000
_cell.length_b   1.000
_cell.length_c   1.000
_cell.angle_alpha   90.00
_cell.angle_beta   90.00
_cell.angle_gamma   90.00
#
_symmetry.space_group_name_H-M   'P 1'
#
loop_
_entity.id
_entity.type
_entity.pdbx_description
1 polymer ?
#
loop_
_entity_poly.entity_id
_entity_poly.type
_entity_poly.pdbx_seq_one_letter_code
_entity_poly.pdbx_strand_id
1 'polypeptide(L)'
;MTVVTSVKVKPGKFDEYMAYLAGPYRELMEASKKAGNIVGYSVYSTRPRTPNEADLYLTTTYANMAAFDGMEDREAPLMNKVFGSRKQSMQKSADRESMREVIGSELVRELILK
;
A
#
# COMPACT_ATOMS: atom_id res chain seq x y z
N MET A 1 0.41 -4.28 14.50
CA MET A 1 -0.08 -2.91 14.22
C MET A 1 -0.31 -2.77 12.74
N THR A 2 -1.23 -1.91 12.30
CA THR A 2 -1.60 -1.85 10.89
C THR A 2 -1.61 -0.40 10.43
N VAL A 3 -0.95 -0.14 9.30
CA VAL A 3 -1.10 1.12 8.57
C VAL A 3 -2.27 0.95 7.61
N VAL A 4 -3.26 1.82 7.69
CA VAL A 4 -4.39 1.90 6.76
C VAL A 4 -4.17 3.11 5.88
N THR A 5 -4.15 2.90 4.57
CA THR A 5 -4.07 3.96 3.57
C THR A 5 -5.41 4.07 2.86
N SER A 6 -6.02 5.24 2.96
CA SER A 6 -7.30 5.60 2.35
C SER A 6 -7.05 6.10 0.94
N VAL A 7 -7.64 5.43 -0.05
CA VAL A 7 -7.42 5.73 -1.46
C VAL A 7 -8.72 6.08 -2.15
N LYS A 8 -8.72 7.21 -2.85
CA LYS A 8 -9.74 7.59 -3.82
C LYS A 8 -9.21 7.31 -5.21
N VAL A 9 -9.97 6.58 -6.03
CA VAL A 9 -9.57 6.29 -7.41
C VAL A 9 -10.11 7.38 -8.32
N LYS A 10 -9.28 7.86 -9.24
CA LYS A 10 -9.69 8.90 -10.19
C LYS A 10 -10.75 8.36 -11.17
N PRO A 11 -11.66 9.21 -11.68
CA PRO A 11 -12.70 8.77 -12.61
C PRO A 11 -12.14 8.00 -13.80
N GLY A 12 -12.71 6.83 -14.10
CA GLY A 12 -12.29 5.97 -15.21
C GLY A 12 -10.96 5.21 -15.00
N LYS A 13 -10.35 5.29 -13.81
CA LYS A 13 -9.05 4.68 -13.51
C LYS A 13 -9.11 3.43 -12.63
N PHE A 14 -10.32 2.96 -12.30
CA PHE A 14 -10.51 1.83 -11.38
C PHE A 14 -9.82 0.55 -11.85
N ASP A 15 -10.10 0.10 -13.08
CA ASP A 15 -9.54 -1.15 -13.62
C ASP A 15 -8.01 -1.07 -13.76
N GLU A 16 -7.49 0.08 -14.19
CA GLU A 16 -6.05 0.34 -14.29
C GLU A 16 -5.38 0.23 -12.92
N TYR A 17 -5.99 0.83 -11.90
CA TYR A 17 -5.48 0.74 -10.54
C TYR A 17 -5.59 -0.68 -9.96
N MET A 18 -6.66 -1.42 -10.25
CA MET A 18 -6.78 -2.83 -9.83
C MET A 18 -5.73 -3.72 -10.50
N ALA A 19 -5.42 -3.50 -11.78
CA ALA A 19 -4.33 -4.20 -12.46
C ALA A 19 -2.98 -3.92 -11.79
N TYR A 20 -2.72 -2.67 -11.41
CA TYR A 20 -1.54 -2.31 -10.63
C TYR A 20 -1.52 -3.02 -9.26
N LEU A 21 -2.65 -3.07 -8.54
CA LEU A 21 -2.74 -3.74 -7.25
C LEU A 21 -2.48 -5.26 -7.36
N ALA A 22 -3.06 -5.90 -8.38
CA ALA A 22 -2.94 -7.34 -8.61
C ALA A 22 -1.54 -7.75 -9.13
N GLY A 23 -0.82 -6.84 -9.79
CA GLY A 23 0.52 -7.07 -10.31
C GLY A 23 1.62 -6.59 -9.36
N PRO A 24 2.28 -5.46 -9.66
CA PRO A 24 3.50 -5.05 -8.97
C PRO A 24 3.30 -4.73 -7.49
N TYR A 25 2.15 -4.20 -7.07
CA TYR A 25 1.89 -3.97 -5.65
C TYR A 25 1.86 -5.29 -4.87
N ARG A 26 1.10 -6.28 -5.36
CA ARG A 26 1.04 -7.62 -4.75
C ARG A 26 2.42 -8.28 -4.72
N GLU A 27 3.19 -8.19 -5.80
CA GLU A 27 4.55 -8.73 -5.85
C GLU A 27 5.44 -8.14 -4.75
N LEU A 28 5.40 -6.82 -4.57
CA LEU A 28 6.13 -6.15 -3.49
C LEU A 28 5.65 -6.66 -2.13
N MET A 29 4.34 -6.64 -1.86
CA MET A 29 3.80 -7.03 -0.56
C MET A 29 4.13 -8.47 -0.18
N GLU A 30 4.08 -9.41 -1.14
CA GLU A 30 4.51 -10.79 -0.92
C GLU A 30 6.02 -10.89 -0.64
N ALA A 31 6.85 -10.11 -1.35
CA ALA A 31 8.28 -10.06 -1.09
C ALA A 31 8.60 -9.49 0.31
N SER A 32 7.95 -8.39 0.71
CA SER A 32 8.10 -7.78 2.04
C SER A 32 7.63 -8.73 3.14
N LYS A 33 6.53 -9.47 2.90
CA LYS A 33 6.03 -10.48 3.84
C LYS A 33 7.02 -11.64 3.98
N LYS A 34 7.55 -12.14 2.86
CA LYS A 34 8.56 -13.22 2.86
C LYS A 34 9.86 -12.80 3.53
N ALA A 35 10.25 -11.53 3.42
CA ALA A 35 11.41 -10.95 4.11
C ALA A 35 11.16 -10.69 5.61
N GLY A 36 9.94 -10.88 6.10
CA GLY A 36 9.56 -10.60 7.49
C GLY A 36 9.40 -9.12 7.82
N ASN A 37 9.42 -8.23 6.83
CA ASN A 37 9.22 -6.79 7.04
C ASN A 37 7.76 -6.48 7.43
N ILE A 38 6.81 -7.27 6.91
CA ILE A 38 5.39 -7.19 7.25
C ILE A 38 4.87 -8.58 7.62
N VAL A 39 3.80 -8.65 8.41
CA VAL A 39 3.12 -9.90 8.77
C VAL A 39 1.88 -10.16 7.91
N GLY A 40 1.33 -9.12 7.28
CA GLY A 40 0.19 -9.26 6.37
C GLY A 40 -0.15 -7.97 5.65
N TYR A 41 -0.96 -8.09 4.61
CA TYR A 41 -1.54 -6.96 3.88
C TYR A 41 -2.91 -7.37 3.33
N SER A 42 -3.78 -6.39 3.11
CA SER A 42 -5.12 -6.58 2.53
C SER A 42 -5.53 -5.35 1.74
N VAL A 43 -6.45 -5.55 0.78
CA VAL A 43 -7.12 -4.48 0.03
C VAL A 43 -8.63 -4.65 0.26
N TYR A 44 -9.27 -3.61 0.79
CA TYR A 44 -10.71 -3.58 1.00
C TYR A 44 -11.34 -2.56 0.06
N SER A 45 -12.41 -2.94 -0.62
CA SER A 45 -13.27 -1.99 -1.32
C SER A 45 -14.36 -1.47 -0.40
N THR A 46 -14.80 -0.25 -0.67
CA THR A 46 -15.89 0.39 0.07
C THR A 46 -17.06 0.66 -0.87
N ARG A 47 -18.21 0.98 -0.29
CA ARG A 47 -19.27 1.73 -0.97
C ARG A 47 -19.27 3.13 -0.34
N PRO A 48 -18.57 4.11 -0.93
CA PRO A 48 -18.44 5.44 -0.35
C PRO A 48 -19.82 6.06 -0.13
N ARG A 49 -20.06 6.62 1.05
CA ARG A 49 -21.30 7.33 1.38
C ARG A 49 -21.30 8.75 0.82
N THR A 50 -20.11 9.31 0.59
CA THR A 50 -19.93 10.62 -0.03
C THR A 50 -18.81 10.57 -1.09
N PRO A 51 -18.77 11.51 -2.05
CA PRO A 51 -17.71 11.57 -3.05
C PRO A 51 -16.30 11.71 -2.48
N ASN A 52 -16.16 12.20 -1.24
CA ASN A 52 -14.88 12.47 -0.60
C ASN A 52 -14.39 11.27 0.25
N GLU A 53 -15.19 10.22 0.40
CA GLU A 53 -14.76 9.01 1.10
C GLU A 53 -13.92 8.10 0.19
N ALA A 54 -13.00 7.34 0.79
CA ALA A 54 -12.14 6.41 0.09
C ALA A 54 -12.95 5.34 -0.64
N ASP A 55 -12.53 4.98 -1.85
CA ASP A 55 -13.06 3.82 -2.58
C ASP A 55 -12.39 2.52 -2.12
N LEU A 56 -11.16 2.63 -1.61
CA LEU A 56 -10.32 1.52 -1.19
C LEU A 56 -9.56 1.83 0.09
N TYR A 57 -9.44 0.83 0.96
CA TYR A 57 -8.47 0.82 2.05
C TYR A 57 -7.39 -0.22 1.79
N LEU A 58 -6.13 0.23 1.75
CA LEU A 58 -4.97 -0.63 1.66
C LEU A 58 -4.38 -0.76 3.06
N THR A 59 -4.26 -1.98 3.56
CA THR A 59 -3.75 -2.23 4.91
C THR A 59 -2.44 -2.99 4.87
N THR A 60 -1.46 -2.55 5.64
CA THR A 60 -0.19 -3.25 5.84
C THR A 60 0.03 -3.46 7.33
N THR A 61 0.17 -4.71 7.75
CA THR A 61 0.32 -5.09 9.15
C THR A 61 1.78 -5.42 9.45
N TYR A 62 2.29 -4.80 10.50
CA TYR A 62 3.65 -4.96 11.02
C TYR A 62 3.61 -5.63 12.39
N ALA A 63 4.64 -6.41 12.71
CA ALA A 63 4.74 -7.10 13.99
C ALA A 63 4.75 -6.13 15.18
N ASN A 64 5.53 -5.05 15.11
CA ASN A 64 5.70 -4.07 16.18
C ASN A 64 6.30 -2.75 15.62
N MET A 65 6.59 -1.77 16.51
CA MET A 65 7.12 -0.45 16.09
C MET A 65 8.55 -0.55 15.57
N ALA A 66 9.36 -1.49 16.08
CA ALA A 66 10.73 -1.69 15.63
C ALA A 66 10.80 -2.16 14.16
N ALA A 67 9.67 -2.60 13.59
CA ALA A 67 9.58 -2.88 12.16
C ALA A 67 9.86 -1.66 11.28
N PHE A 68 9.74 -0.44 11.79
CA PHE A 68 10.07 0.79 11.06
C PHE A 68 11.56 1.14 11.11
N ASP A 69 12.32 0.61 12.07
CA ASP A 69 13.75 0.88 12.20
C ASP A 69 14.50 0.26 11.01
N GLY A 70 15.20 1.09 10.24
CA GLY A 70 15.90 0.67 9.01
C GLY A 70 14.98 0.06 7.95
N MET A 71 13.68 0.36 7.96
CA MET A 71 12.73 -0.20 7.01
C MET A 71 13.04 0.23 5.57
N GLU A 72 13.46 1.48 5.37
CA GLU A 72 13.83 1.99 4.05
C GLU A 72 14.94 1.14 3.41
N ASP A 73 16.00 0.84 4.15
CA ASP A 73 17.13 0.03 3.67
C ASP A 73 16.71 -1.41 3.36
N ARG A 74 15.78 -1.97 4.15
CA ARG A 74 15.25 -3.34 3.96
C ARG A 74 14.28 -3.45 2.79
N GLU A 75 13.49 -2.41 2.53
CA GLU A 75 12.49 -2.38 1.44
C GLU A 75 13.08 -1.90 0.12
N ALA A 76 14.09 -1.02 0.13
CA ALA A 76 14.76 -0.51 -1.07
C ALA A 76 15.19 -1.59 -2.08
N PRO A 77 15.83 -2.71 -1.70
CA PRO A 77 16.18 -3.77 -2.65
C PRO A 77 14.96 -4.48 -3.23
N LEU A 78 13.88 -4.63 -2.45
CA LEU A 78 12.61 -5.23 -2.91
C LEU A 78 11.91 -4.31 -3.91
N MET A 79 11.83 -3.03 -3.57
CA MET A 79 11.32 -1.98 -4.45
C MET A 79 12.11 -1.91 -5.74
N ASN A 80 13.44 -2.00 -5.68
CA ASN A 80 14.28 -1.98 -6.87
C ASN A 80 14.06 -3.21 -7.76
N LYS A 81 13.81 -4.38 -7.15
CA LYS A 81 13.52 -5.61 -7.89
C LYS A 81 12.18 -5.54 -8.64
N VAL A 82 11.13 -5.00 -8.01
CA VAL A 82 9.78 -4.93 -8.59
C VAL A 82 9.64 -3.73 -9.54
N PHE A 83 10.15 -2.57 -9.16
CA PHE A 83 9.94 -1.32 -9.87
C PHE A 83 11.10 -0.90 -10.77
N GLY A 84 12.28 -1.51 -10.62
CA GLY A 84 13.51 -1.10 -11.30
C GLY A 84 14.28 -0.04 -10.52
N SER A 85 15.16 0.70 -11.19
CA SER A 85 15.97 1.75 -10.57
C SER A 85 15.13 2.80 -9.82
N ARG A 86 15.75 3.55 -8.89
CA ARG A 86 15.11 4.64 -8.14
C ARG A 86 14.36 5.64 -9.03
N LYS A 87 14.92 6.00 -10.20
CA LYS A 87 14.28 6.89 -11.18
C LYS A 87 13.01 6.27 -11.78
N GLN A 88 13.04 4.98 -12.10
CA GLN A 88 11.86 4.25 -12.59
C GLN A 88 10.80 4.11 -11.49
N SER A 89 11.20 3.90 -10.24
CA SER A 89 10.29 3.87 -9.09
C SER A 89 9.59 5.22 -8.87
N MET A 90 10.31 6.34 -9.03
CA MET A 90 9.72 7.69 -8.98
C MET A 90 8.72 7.92 -10.10
N GLN A 91 9.07 7.57 -11.35
CA GLN A 91 8.13 7.68 -12.49
C GLN A 91 6.88 6.83 -12.25
N LYS A 92 7.04 5.57 -11.85
CA LYS A 92 5.92 4.70 -11.50
C LYS A 92 5.10 5.22 -10.31
N SER A 93 5.67 6.07 -9.46
CA SER A 93 4.93 6.74 -8.39
C SER A 93 4.08 7.89 -8.93
N ALA A 94 4.61 8.67 -9.87
CA ALA A 94 3.84 9.68 -10.59
C ALA A 94 2.71 9.04 -11.43
N ASP A 95 2.98 7.91 -12.08
CA ASP A 95 1.96 7.18 -12.85
C ASP A 95 0.82 6.71 -11.95
N ARG A 96 1.11 6.29 -10.71
CA ARG A 96 0.07 5.97 -9.71
C ARG A 96 -0.77 7.17 -9.31
N GLU A 97 -0.15 8.34 -9.21
CA GLU A 97 -0.87 9.57 -8.91
C GLU A 97 -1.82 9.96 -10.07
N SER A 98 -1.56 9.52 -11.30
CA SER A 98 -2.51 9.70 -12.40
C SER A 98 -3.76 8.81 -12.28
N MET A 99 -3.69 7.73 -11.50
CA MET A 99 -4.77 6.77 -11.31
C MET A 99 -5.58 7.00 -10.02
N ARG A 100 -4.98 7.59 -8.98
CA ARG A 100 -5.59 7.69 -7.65
C ARG A 100 -5.16 8.95 -6.93
N GLU A 101 -5.78 9.19 -5.78
CA GLU A 101 -5.39 10.15 -4.76
C GLU A 101 -5.34 9.42 -3.41
N VAL A 102 -4.32 9.71 -2.60
CA VAL A 102 -4.27 9.28 -1.20
C VAL A 102 -4.91 10.36 -0.35
N ILE A 103 -6.10 10.10 0.20
CA ILE A 103 -6.83 11.08 1.00
C ILE A 103 -6.43 11.05 2.48
N GLY A 104 -5.67 10.03 2.89
CA GLY A 104 -5.10 9.95 4.24
C GLY A 104 -4.48 8.60 4.54
N SER A 105 -3.65 8.56 5.59
CA SER A 105 -3.13 7.33 6.17
C SER A 105 -3.18 7.41 7.69
N GLU A 106 -3.42 6.29 8.33
CA GLU A 106 -3.46 6.18 9.78
C GLU A 106 -2.79 4.89 10.26
N LEU A 107 -2.28 4.93 11.50
CA LEU A 107 -1.75 3.75 12.18
C LEU A 107 -2.77 3.28 13.22
N VAL A 108 -3.35 2.12 12.99
CA VAL A 108 -4.31 1.48 13.89
C VAL A 108 -3.66 0.33 14.66
N ARG A 109 -4.18 0.08 15.85
CA ARG A 109 -3.81 -1.08 16.68
C ARG A 109 -5.07 -1.84 17.04
N GLU A 110 -5.06 -3.13 16.76
CA GLU A 110 -6.11 -4.04 17.20
C GLU A 110 -6.09 -4.13 18.73
N LEU A 111 -7.26 -3.99 19.35
CA LEU A 111 -7.47 -4.18 20.78
C LEU A 111 -8.11 -5.54 20.99
N ILE A 112 -7.36 -6.46 21.60
CA ILE A 112 -7.86 -7.80 21.91
C ILE A 112 -8.67 -7.72 23.21
N LEU A 113 -9.98 -7.88 23.10
CA LEU A 113 -10.90 -7.90 24.23
C LEU A 113 -10.86 -9.30 24.88
N LYS A 114 -10.84 -9.34 26.21
CA LYS A 114 -10.89 -10.57 27.01
C LYS A 114 -12.28 -10.76 27.61
#